data_AF-A0A538PM69-F1
#
_entry.id   AF-A0A538PM69-F1
#
_cell.length_a   1.000
_cell.length_b   1.000
_cell.length_c   1.000
_cell.angle_alpha   90.00
_cell.angle_beta   90.00
_cell.angle_gamma   90.00
#
_symmetry.space_group_name_H-M   'P 1'
#
loop_
_entity.id
_entity.type
_entity.pdbx_description
1 polymer ?
#
loop_
_entity_poly.entity_id
_entity_poly.type
_entity_poly.pdbx_seq_one_letter_code
_entity_poly.pdbx_strand_id
1 'polypeptide(L)'
;MSDLEIVDECLGVLRELVDDIGAVSARIVEHDELRTGVPARTLALGGGEYLRVELGSRHSRNADVEVAFDRTVRQLRAIRRRWEIARLPEVSVTHGASPSQGKVLERIESYLRGLAGIDRACNAFLTRGTAPAPRLVAAARPPDELEAMRWPFLARRALANHAPGSSHGEIVDPDAYAMSFWYDAVLVVLLVEPYAVDFVRHRARQVARELANLLPLLEPDPEAPAAIRRPPSPP
;
A
#
# COMPACT_ATOMS: atom_id res chain seq x y z
N MET A 1 1.50 13.07 -12.87
CA MET A 1 0.95 13.49 -11.57
C MET A 1 -0.42 12.86 -11.49
N SER A 2 -0.59 11.92 -10.59
CA SER A 2 -1.61 10.88 -10.73
C SER A 2 -2.84 11.21 -9.90
N ASP A 3 -4.01 10.98 -10.49
CA ASP A 3 -5.31 10.97 -9.79
C ASP A 3 -5.27 10.12 -8.50
N LEU A 4 -4.35 9.16 -8.43
CA LEU A 4 -4.04 8.36 -7.25
C LEU A 4 -3.65 9.19 -6.02
N GLU A 5 -2.90 10.29 -6.16
CA GLU A 5 -2.48 11.13 -5.03
C GLU A 5 -3.68 11.86 -4.41
N ILE A 6 -4.60 12.36 -5.25
CA ILE A 6 -5.85 13.01 -4.81
C ILE A 6 -6.76 11.99 -4.11
N VAL A 7 -6.88 10.78 -4.69
CA VAL A 7 -7.65 9.67 -4.11
C VAL A 7 -7.09 9.27 -2.74
N ASP A 8 -5.78 9.08 -2.62
CA ASP A 8 -5.11 8.72 -1.37
C ASP A 8 -5.35 9.77 -0.28
N GLU A 9 -5.29 11.06 -0.64
CA GLU A 9 -5.52 12.15 0.29
C GLU A 9 -6.98 12.23 0.77
N CYS A 10 -7.94 12.09 -0.16
CA CYS A 10 -9.37 12.02 0.18
C CYS A 10 -9.67 10.82 1.10
N LEU A 11 -9.10 9.64 0.78
CA LEU A 11 -9.24 8.45 1.62
C LEU A 11 -8.64 8.65 3.01
N GLY A 12 -7.51 9.37 3.13
CA GLY A 12 -6.91 9.73 4.42
C GLY A 12 -7.88 10.53 5.30
N VAL A 13 -8.46 11.59 4.75
CA VAL A 13 -9.44 12.45 5.44
C VAL A 13 -10.71 11.68 5.82
N LEU A 14 -11.21 10.79 4.96
CA LEU A 14 -12.39 9.96 5.27
C LEU A 14 -12.11 8.91 6.36
N ARG A 15 -10.90 8.33 6.41
CA ARG A 15 -10.50 7.40 7.49
C ARG A 15 -10.43 8.11 8.83
N GLU A 16 -9.78 9.27 8.90
CA GLU A 16 -9.74 10.09 10.13
C GLU A 16 -11.14 10.38 10.65
N LEU A 17 -12.06 10.78 9.75
CA LEU A 17 -13.46 11.00 10.12
C LEU A 17 -14.11 9.74 10.69
N VAL A 18 -13.99 8.60 10.00
CA VAL A 18 -14.63 7.34 10.39
C VAL A 18 -14.13 6.89 11.77
N ASP A 19 -12.83 6.99 12.01
CA ASP A 19 -12.20 6.60 13.27
C ASP A 19 -12.56 7.55 14.41
N ASP A 20 -12.57 8.87 14.17
CA ASP A 20 -12.84 9.89 15.19
C ASP A 20 -14.27 9.82 15.75
N ILE A 21 -15.26 9.52 14.91
CA ILE A 21 -16.67 9.48 15.34
C ILE A 21 -17.21 8.06 15.52
N GLY A 22 -16.43 7.04 15.17
CA GLY A 22 -16.88 5.65 15.16
C GLY A 22 -17.98 5.37 14.14
N ALA A 23 -17.90 5.99 12.95
CA ALA A 23 -18.85 5.73 11.86
C ALA A 23 -18.66 4.33 11.28
N VAL A 24 -19.68 3.81 10.60
CA VAL A 24 -19.61 2.55 9.84
C VAL A 24 -18.96 2.80 8.49
N SER A 25 -19.29 3.90 7.84
CA SER A 25 -18.66 4.28 6.57
C SER A 25 -18.72 5.78 6.33
N ALA A 26 -17.82 6.30 5.50
CA ALA A 26 -17.85 7.66 4.97
C ALA A 26 -17.52 7.65 3.47
N ARG A 27 -18.25 8.41 2.67
CA ARG A 27 -18.19 8.38 1.19
C ARG A 27 -18.39 9.76 0.59
N ILE A 28 -17.70 10.05 -0.50
CA ILE A 28 -17.98 11.20 -1.38
C ILE A 28 -18.88 10.70 -2.51
N VAL A 29 -20.04 11.32 -2.70
CA VAL A 29 -21.04 10.92 -3.70
C VAL A 29 -21.55 12.15 -4.46
N GLU A 30 -21.87 11.98 -5.75
CA GLU A 30 -22.52 13.04 -6.53
C GLU A 30 -24.01 13.20 -6.20
N HIS A 31 -24.71 12.13 -5.82
CA HIS A 31 -26.16 12.15 -5.56
C HIS A 31 -26.52 11.38 -4.29
N ASP A 32 -27.39 11.96 -3.46
CA ASP A 32 -27.83 11.37 -2.18
C ASP A 32 -29.03 10.40 -2.36
N GLU A 33 -28.92 9.44 -3.28
CA GLU A 33 -30.06 8.56 -3.63
C GLU A 33 -30.00 7.17 -2.99
N LEU A 34 -28.83 6.71 -2.52
CA LEU A 34 -28.67 5.36 -1.98
C LEU A 34 -29.02 5.30 -0.48
N ARG A 35 -30.26 4.92 -0.18
CA ARG A 35 -30.68 4.56 1.19
C ARG A 35 -30.26 3.13 1.54
N THR A 36 -29.28 3.00 2.42
CA THR A 36 -28.71 1.73 2.89
C THR A 36 -29.39 1.14 4.12
N GLY A 37 -30.47 1.77 4.61
CA GLY A 37 -31.18 1.35 5.82
C GLY A 37 -30.49 1.70 7.14
N VAL A 38 -29.26 2.22 7.10
CA VAL A 38 -28.52 2.76 8.24
C VAL A 38 -28.76 4.28 8.33
N PRO A 39 -28.92 4.86 9.53
CA PRO A 39 -28.94 6.32 9.69
C PRO A 39 -27.69 6.92 9.05
N ALA A 40 -27.87 7.73 8.02
CA ALA A 40 -26.79 8.41 7.35
C ALA A 40 -26.95 9.91 7.54
N ARG A 41 -25.82 10.59 7.69
CA ARG A 41 -25.75 12.04 7.62
C ARG A 41 -25.08 12.45 6.34
N THR A 42 -25.61 13.49 5.71
CA THR A 42 -25.14 14.00 4.44
C THR A 42 -24.81 15.49 4.61
N LEU A 43 -23.61 15.91 4.17
CA LEU A 43 -23.21 17.31 4.14
C LEU A 43 -22.70 17.71 2.76
N ALA A 44 -23.12 18.89 2.29
CA ALA A 44 -22.72 19.39 0.98
C ALA A 44 -21.24 19.81 0.95
N LEU A 45 -20.49 19.29 0.00
CA LEU A 45 -19.11 19.72 -0.30
C LEU A 45 -19.09 20.91 -1.28
N GLY A 46 -20.22 21.16 -1.97
CA GLY A 46 -20.39 22.16 -3.02
C GLY A 46 -20.07 21.58 -4.39
N GLY A 47 -20.57 22.17 -5.48
CA GLY A 47 -20.39 21.62 -6.84
C GLY A 47 -21.29 20.43 -7.17
N GLY A 48 -22.35 20.21 -6.37
CA GLY A 48 -23.26 19.06 -6.48
C GLY A 48 -22.85 17.85 -5.64
N GLU A 49 -21.69 17.87 -5.00
CA GLU A 49 -21.13 16.72 -4.26
C GLU A 49 -21.51 16.73 -2.78
N TYR A 50 -21.61 15.54 -2.21
CA TYR A 50 -21.97 15.34 -0.81
C TYR A 50 -20.99 14.38 -0.11
N LEU A 51 -20.68 14.70 1.14
CA LEU A 51 -20.08 13.78 2.11
C LEU A 51 -21.22 13.03 2.80
N ARG A 52 -21.32 11.73 2.55
CA ARG A 52 -22.29 10.83 3.18
C ARG A 52 -21.59 9.94 4.19
N VAL A 53 -22.10 9.90 5.42
CA VAL A 53 -21.51 9.16 6.53
C VAL A 53 -22.57 8.30 7.17
N GLU A 54 -22.33 6.99 7.20
CA GLU A 54 -23.21 6.03 7.85
C GLU A 54 -22.80 5.87 9.30
N LEU A 55 -23.75 6.20 10.15
CA LEU A 55 -23.59 6.30 11.57
C LEU A 55 -23.99 4.95 12.19
N GLY A 56 -23.07 4.27 12.90
CA GLY A 56 -23.33 2.98 13.57
C GLY A 56 -24.11 3.07 14.89
N SER A 57 -24.62 1.96 15.42
CA SER A 57 -25.28 1.98 16.75
C SER A 57 -24.33 2.32 17.91
N ARG A 58 -23.01 2.36 17.66
CA ARG A 58 -21.92 2.55 18.62
C ARG A 58 -21.21 3.91 18.51
N HIS A 59 -21.86 5.00 18.11
CA HIS A 59 -21.18 6.30 18.24
C HIS A 59 -20.76 6.52 19.67
N SER A 60 -19.51 6.94 19.84
CA SER A 60 -19.06 7.49 21.10
C SER A 60 -20.00 8.63 21.47
N ARG A 61 -20.74 8.50 22.58
CA ARG A 61 -21.63 9.55 23.11
C ARG A 61 -20.88 10.86 23.42
N ASN A 62 -19.55 10.83 23.37
CA ASN A 62 -18.65 11.96 23.62
C ASN A 62 -18.02 12.56 22.35
N ALA A 63 -18.20 11.95 21.17
CA ALA A 63 -17.64 12.52 19.94
C ALA A 63 -18.51 13.69 19.46
N ASP A 64 -17.90 14.86 19.29
CA ASP A 64 -18.57 16.01 18.69
C ASP A 64 -18.67 15.80 17.18
N VAL A 65 -19.70 15.06 16.78
CA VAL A 65 -19.95 14.66 15.40
C VAL A 65 -20.02 15.88 14.47
N GLU A 66 -20.63 16.98 14.90
CA GLU A 66 -20.74 18.19 14.08
C GLU A 66 -19.36 18.80 13.79
N VAL A 67 -18.53 18.93 14.83
CA VAL A 67 -17.17 19.48 14.69
C VAL A 67 -16.31 18.59 13.79
N ALA A 68 -16.41 17.28 13.94
CA ALA A 68 -15.67 16.33 13.09
C ALA A 68 -16.07 16.47 11.62
N PHE A 69 -17.37 16.52 11.33
CA PHE A 69 -17.87 16.72 9.97
C PHE A 69 -17.44 18.07 9.38
N ASP A 70 -17.57 19.17 10.13
CA ASP A 70 -17.18 20.50 9.67
C ASP A 70 -15.68 20.61 9.37
N ARG A 71 -14.84 19.93 10.16
CA ARG A 71 -13.40 19.81 9.90
C ARG A 71 -13.15 19.03 8.62
N THR A 72 -13.78 17.85 8.45
CA THR A 72 -13.63 17.01 7.27
C THR A 72 -14.08 17.71 5.99
N VAL A 73 -15.22 18.39 6.00
CA VAL A 73 -15.71 19.18 4.85
C VAL A 73 -14.72 20.29 4.50
N ARG A 74 -14.15 20.98 5.49
CA ARG A 74 -13.12 22.01 5.27
C ARG A 74 -11.86 21.42 4.65
N GLN A 75 -11.40 20.26 5.11
CA GLN A 75 -10.25 19.54 4.56
C GLN A 75 -10.51 19.12 3.10
N LEU A 76 -11.64 18.48 2.81
CA LEU A 76 -12.02 18.05 1.45
C LEU A 76 -12.10 19.25 0.48
N ARG A 77 -12.68 20.38 0.91
CA ARG A 77 -12.69 21.61 0.11
C ARG A 77 -11.30 22.23 -0.06
N ALA A 78 -10.40 22.05 0.90
CA ALA A 78 -9.01 22.48 0.77
C ALA A 78 -8.24 21.61 -0.24
N ILE A 79 -8.45 20.29 -0.23
CA ILE A 79 -7.93 19.35 -1.24
C ILE A 79 -8.40 19.81 -2.62
N ARG A 80 -9.71 20.00 -2.82
CA ARG A 80 -10.26 20.47 -4.11
C ARG A 80 -9.59 21.76 -4.61
N ARG A 81 -9.41 22.75 -3.73
CA ARG A 81 -8.79 24.04 -4.10
C ARG A 81 -7.30 23.90 -4.42
N ARG A 82 -6.55 23.13 -3.63
CA ARG A 82 -5.12 22.95 -3.81
C ARG A 82 -4.79 22.20 -5.11
N TRP A 83 -5.64 21.25 -5.49
CA TRP A 83 -5.49 20.47 -6.72
C TRP A 83 -6.20 21.09 -7.93
N GLU A 84 -6.88 22.24 -7.75
CA GLU A 84 -7.60 22.97 -8.81
C GLU A 84 -8.60 22.12 -9.60
N ILE A 85 -9.21 21.12 -8.96
CA ILE A 85 -10.19 20.22 -9.59
C ILE A 85 -11.62 20.72 -9.40
N ALA A 86 -12.46 20.48 -10.40
CA ALA A 86 -13.89 20.83 -10.34
C ALA A 86 -14.67 19.92 -9.38
N ARG A 87 -14.28 18.64 -9.31
CA ARG A 87 -14.94 17.58 -8.53
C ARG A 87 -13.90 16.74 -7.81
N LEU A 88 -14.23 16.32 -6.59
CA LEU A 88 -13.49 15.31 -5.84
C LEU A 88 -13.80 13.91 -6.40
N PRO A 89 -12.86 12.97 -6.32
CA PRO A 89 -13.11 11.60 -6.74
C PRO A 89 -14.17 10.93 -5.85
N GLU A 90 -15.05 10.12 -6.44
CA GLU A 90 -15.97 9.28 -5.67
C GLU A 90 -15.18 8.17 -4.95
N VAL A 91 -15.07 8.31 -3.63
CA VAL A 91 -14.32 7.39 -2.78
C VAL A 91 -15.13 7.02 -1.55
N SER A 92 -14.87 5.84 -1.00
CA SER A 92 -15.53 5.36 0.22
C SER A 92 -14.55 4.67 1.16
N VAL A 93 -14.80 4.84 2.46
CA VAL A 93 -14.11 4.19 3.57
C VAL A 93 -15.18 3.51 4.42
N THR A 94 -14.96 2.26 4.77
CA THR A 94 -15.79 1.51 5.72
C THR A 94 -14.93 1.14 6.91
N HIS A 95 -15.43 1.33 8.12
CA HIS A 95 -14.72 1.01 9.34
C HIS A 95 -14.41 -0.49 9.39
N GLY A 96 -13.15 -0.84 9.64
CA GLY A 96 -12.68 -2.21 9.65
C GLY A 96 -12.60 -2.89 8.27
N ALA A 97 -12.87 -2.19 7.18
CA ALA A 97 -12.63 -2.74 5.84
C ALA A 97 -11.13 -2.76 5.54
N SER A 98 -10.55 -3.96 5.52
CA SER A 98 -9.23 -4.16 4.95
C SER A 98 -9.24 -3.80 3.46
N PRO A 99 -8.19 -3.17 2.93
CA PRO A 99 -8.09 -2.90 1.50
C PRO A 99 -8.24 -4.22 0.73
N SER A 100 -8.93 -4.18 -0.41
CA SER A 100 -9.04 -5.36 -1.28
C SER A 100 -7.63 -5.80 -1.71
N GLN A 101 -7.44 -7.11 -1.91
CA GLN A 101 -6.16 -7.63 -2.38
C GLN A 101 -5.68 -6.95 -3.66
N GLY A 102 -6.60 -6.67 -4.59
CA GLY A 102 -6.29 -5.94 -5.82
C GLY A 102 -5.65 -4.58 -5.56
N LYS A 103 -6.20 -3.78 -4.64
CA LYS A 103 -5.63 -2.47 -4.28
C LYS A 103 -4.27 -2.58 -3.59
N VAL A 104 -4.09 -3.61 -2.77
CA VAL A 104 -2.78 -3.89 -2.13
C VAL A 104 -1.75 -4.25 -3.20
N LEU A 105 -2.11 -5.12 -4.16
CA LEU A 105 -1.25 -5.50 -5.28
C LEU A 105 -0.91 -4.31 -6.17
N GLU A 106 -1.90 -3.48 -6.55
CA GLU A 106 -1.68 -2.26 -7.33
C GLU A 106 -0.67 -1.31 -6.65
N ARG A 107 -0.77 -1.18 -5.32
CA ARG A 107 0.17 -0.35 -4.55
C ARG A 107 1.57 -0.96 -4.51
N ILE A 108 1.67 -2.27 -4.31
CA ILE A 108 2.95 -3.00 -4.38
C ILE A 108 3.60 -2.78 -5.76
N GLU A 109 2.85 -2.98 -6.83
CA GLU A 109 3.32 -2.76 -8.21
C GLU A 109 3.77 -1.32 -8.44
N SER A 110 3.11 -0.33 -7.85
CA SER A 110 3.56 1.08 -7.92
C SER A 110 4.93 1.28 -7.26
N TYR A 111 5.19 0.67 -6.10
CA TYR A 111 6.51 0.72 -5.46
C TYR A 111 7.57 0.01 -6.30
N LEU A 112 7.23 -1.14 -6.89
CA LEU A 112 8.12 -1.88 -7.79
C LEU A 112 8.42 -1.10 -9.07
N ARG A 113 7.43 -0.42 -9.66
CA ARG A 113 7.62 0.49 -10.80
C ARG A 113 8.52 1.66 -10.45
N GLY A 114 8.34 2.26 -9.27
CA GLY A 114 9.26 3.29 -8.77
C GLY A 114 10.69 2.78 -8.61
N LEU A 115 10.86 1.55 -8.13
CA LEU A 115 12.17 0.91 -8.01
C LEU A 115 12.79 0.55 -9.36
N ALA A 116 12.00 0.07 -10.32
CA ALA A 116 12.44 -0.21 -11.68
C ALA A 116 12.73 1.07 -12.49
N GLY A 117 12.24 2.23 -12.03
CA GLY A 117 12.51 3.54 -12.62
C GLY A 117 13.82 4.19 -12.16
N ILE A 118 14.61 3.54 -11.29
CA ILE A 118 15.94 4.04 -10.91
C ILE A 118 16.98 3.75 -12.01
N ASP A 119 18.13 4.44 -11.96
CA ASP A 119 19.19 4.26 -12.95
C ASP A 119 19.58 2.79 -13.15
N ARG A 120 19.60 2.35 -14.42
CA ARG A 120 19.97 1.00 -14.90
C ARG A 120 19.07 -0.17 -14.45
N ALA A 121 18.03 0.06 -13.65
CA ALA A 121 17.08 -1.00 -13.31
C ALA A 121 16.14 -1.28 -14.50
N CYS A 122 15.91 -2.55 -14.79
CA CYS A 122 15.07 -2.97 -15.91
C CYS A 122 13.75 -3.57 -15.45
N ASN A 123 13.79 -4.29 -14.32
CA ASN A 123 12.61 -4.85 -13.70
C ASN A 123 12.85 -5.02 -12.20
N ALA A 124 11.76 -5.06 -11.44
CA ALA A 124 11.77 -5.35 -10.03
C ALA A 124 10.64 -6.34 -9.69
N PHE A 125 10.94 -7.31 -8.84
CA PHE A 125 10.04 -8.38 -8.45
C PHE A 125 9.91 -8.43 -6.94
N LEU A 126 8.69 -8.68 -6.47
CA LEU A 126 8.43 -9.10 -5.11
C LEU A 126 8.05 -10.57 -5.12
N THR A 127 8.77 -11.38 -4.34
CA THR A 127 8.47 -12.80 -4.16
C THR A 127 8.16 -13.09 -2.70
N ARG A 128 7.48 -14.20 -2.42
CA ARG A 128 7.19 -14.67 -1.07
C ARG A 128 7.30 -16.20 -0.98
N GLY A 129 7.80 -16.70 0.15
CA GLY A 129 7.84 -18.11 0.49
C GLY A 129 9.16 -18.81 0.11
N THR A 130 9.36 -19.99 0.69
CA THR A 130 10.64 -20.73 0.65
C THR A 130 10.56 -22.08 -0.07
N ALA A 131 9.37 -22.68 -0.28
CA ALA A 131 9.24 -24.01 -0.89
C ALA A 131 7.94 -24.20 -1.70
N PRO A 132 7.95 -25.01 -2.78
CA PRO A 132 9.11 -25.61 -3.45
C PRO A 132 9.93 -24.60 -4.27
N ALA A 133 9.37 -23.42 -4.52
CA ALA A 133 10.06 -22.25 -5.06
C ALA A 133 9.38 -20.98 -4.51
N PRO A 134 10.10 -19.86 -4.40
CA PRO A 134 9.48 -18.59 -4.05
C PRO A 134 8.38 -18.28 -5.07
N ARG A 135 7.21 -17.86 -4.59
CA ARG A 135 6.08 -17.46 -5.45
C ARG A 135 6.27 -15.99 -5.83
N LEU A 136 6.07 -15.66 -7.11
CA LEU A 136 5.98 -14.27 -7.54
C LEU A 136 4.69 -13.65 -6.99
N VAL A 137 4.82 -12.56 -6.23
CA VAL A 137 3.69 -11.77 -5.72
C VAL A 137 3.30 -10.69 -6.71
N ALA A 138 4.30 -9.91 -7.17
CA ALA A 138 4.11 -8.80 -8.09
C ALA A 138 5.42 -8.48 -8.83
N ALA A 139 5.31 -7.78 -9.95
CA ALA A 139 6.43 -7.31 -10.75
C ALA A 139 6.19 -5.88 -11.22
N ALA A 140 7.25 -5.09 -11.45
CA ALA A 140 7.13 -3.75 -12.01
C ALA A 140 6.58 -3.79 -13.44
N ARG A 141 6.94 -4.84 -14.18
CA ARG A 141 6.39 -5.22 -15.49
C ARG A 141 6.35 -6.75 -15.60
N PRO A 142 5.47 -7.33 -16.43
CA PRO A 142 5.46 -8.78 -16.66
C PRO A 142 6.86 -9.28 -17.04
N PRO A 143 7.37 -10.34 -16.39
CA PRO A 143 8.69 -10.88 -16.71
C PRO A 143 8.71 -11.46 -18.12
N ASP A 144 9.79 -11.22 -18.85
CA ASP A 144 10.09 -11.99 -20.06
C ASP A 144 10.60 -13.41 -19.71
N GLU A 145 10.88 -14.23 -20.74
CA GLU A 145 11.33 -15.62 -20.55
C GLU A 145 12.63 -15.73 -19.75
N LEU A 146 13.60 -14.83 -20.01
CA LEU A 146 14.90 -14.85 -19.33
C LEU A 146 14.74 -14.40 -17.88
N GLU A 147 13.97 -13.33 -17.65
CA GLU A 147 13.66 -12.84 -16.32
C GLU A 147 12.94 -13.91 -15.49
N ALA A 148 11.95 -14.58 -16.07
CA ALA A 148 11.15 -15.63 -15.43
C ALA A 148 12.00 -16.83 -14.97
N MET A 149 13.05 -17.18 -15.73
CA MET A 149 14.01 -18.23 -15.33
C MET A 149 14.97 -17.76 -14.23
N ARG A 150 15.28 -16.46 -14.20
CA ARG A 150 16.38 -15.91 -13.39
C ARG A 150 15.95 -15.50 -11.99
N TRP A 151 14.84 -14.77 -11.84
CA TRP A 151 14.42 -14.25 -10.54
C TRP A 151 14.22 -15.35 -9.47
N PRO A 152 13.73 -16.57 -9.77
CA PRO A 152 13.54 -17.59 -8.74
C PRO A 152 14.86 -18.02 -8.10
N PHE A 153 15.94 -18.06 -8.89
CA PHE A 153 17.27 -18.43 -8.40
C PHE A 153 17.86 -17.33 -7.50
N LEU A 154 17.74 -16.07 -7.90
CA LEU A 154 18.16 -14.91 -7.10
C LEU A 154 17.39 -14.86 -5.78
N ALA A 155 16.08 -15.09 -5.81
CA ALA A 155 15.25 -15.13 -4.62
C ALA A 155 15.68 -16.21 -3.63
N ARG A 156 15.92 -17.44 -4.11
CA ARG A 156 16.43 -18.54 -3.27
C ARG A 156 17.80 -18.22 -2.67
N ARG A 157 18.72 -17.63 -3.45
CA ARG A 157 20.04 -17.23 -2.95
C ARG A 157 19.94 -16.17 -1.86
N ALA A 158 19.07 -15.17 -2.02
CA ALA A 158 18.87 -14.14 -1.01
C ALA A 158 18.27 -14.71 0.29
N LEU A 159 17.33 -15.65 0.20
CA LEU A 159 16.77 -16.35 1.37
C LEU A 159 17.79 -17.27 2.05
N ALA A 160 18.74 -17.84 1.31
CA ALA A 160 19.78 -18.68 1.89
C ALA A 160 20.94 -17.87 2.51
N ASN A 161 21.16 -16.63 2.06
CA ASN A 161 22.34 -15.84 2.43
C ASN A 161 22.12 -14.96 3.66
N HIS A 162 21.68 -15.52 4.79
CA HIS A 162 21.61 -14.80 6.05
C HIS A 162 22.98 -14.78 6.74
N ALA A 163 23.61 -13.60 6.79
CA ALA A 163 24.80 -13.41 7.62
C ALA A 163 24.45 -13.64 9.11
N PRO A 164 25.36 -14.20 9.93
CA PRO A 164 25.15 -14.34 11.36
C PRO A 164 24.77 -12.99 12.00
N GLY A 165 23.62 -12.94 12.68
CA GLY A 165 23.09 -11.73 13.29
C GLY A 165 22.31 -10.79 12.36
N SER A 166 22.17 -11.12 11.07
CA SER A 166 21.34 -10.36 10.13
C SER A 166 19.95 -10.98 9.97
N SER A 167 18.91 -10.14 10.06
CA SER A 167 17.53 -10.51 9.73
C SER A 167 17.25 -10.58 8.22
N HIS A 168 18.23 -10.22 7.38
CA HIS A 168 18.09 -10.09 5.94
C HIS A 168 19.30 -10.73 5.24
N GLY A 169 19.08 -11.38 4.12
CA GLY A 169 20.11 -11.84 3.21
C GLY A 169 20.19 -10.96 1.97
N GLU A 170 21.39 -10.80 1.42
CA GLU A 170 21.64 -9.91 0.29
C GLU A 170 22.47 -10.64 -0.77
N ILE A 171 22.13 -10.44 -2.04
CA ILE A 171 22.86 -10.90 -3.20
C ILE A 171 23.19 -9.69 -4.05
N VAL A 172 24.48 -9.55 -4.35
CA VAL A 172 25.01 -8.50 -5.20
C VAL A 172 25.73 -9.20 -6.35
N ASP A 173 25.07 -9.26 -7.49
CA ASP A 173 25.63 -9.75 -8.75
C ASP A 173 25.84 -8.52 -9.69
N PRO A 174 26.67 -8.63 -10.75
CA PRO A 174 26.96 -7.50 -11.66
C PRO A 174 25.74 -6.87 -12.34
N ASP A 175 24.68 -7.65 -12.49
CA ASP A 175 23.47 -7.34 -13.25
C ASP A 175 22.19 -7.70 -12.46
N ALA A 176 22.30 -7.93 -11.15
CA ALA A 176 21.16 -8.14 -10.26
C ALA A 176 21.49 -7.78 -8.82
N TYR A 177 20.48 -7.26 -8.14
CA TYR A 177 20.46 -7.10 -6.70
C TYR A 177 19.27 -7.87 -6.13
N ALA A 178 19.45 -8.65 -5.08
CA ALA A 178 18.32 -9.25 -4.36
C ALA A 178 18.51 -9.11 -2.86
N MET A 179 17.43 -8.81 -2.13
CA MET A 179 17.45 -8.86 -0.67
C MET A 179 16.21 -9.52 -0.11
N SER A 180 16.40 -10.46 0.83
CA SER A 180 15.31 -11.00 1.62
C SER A 180 14.95 -10.05 2.76
N PHE A 181 13.70 -10.06 3.16
CA PHE A 181 13.15 -9.31 4.29
C PHE A 181 11.97 -10.07 4.91
N TRP A 182 11.22 -9.44 5.83
CA TRP A 182 10.13 -10.06 6.59
C TRP A 182 9.18 -10.91 5.73
N TYR A 183 8.56 -11.91 6.36
CA TYR A 183 7.57 -12.82 5.74
C TYR A 183 8.12 -13.71 4.62
N ASP A 184 9.40 -14.08 4.71
CA ASP A 184 10.11 -14.82 3.65
C ASP A 184 9.96 -14.15 2.29
N ALA A 185 9.91 -12.82 2.29
CA ALA A 185 9.78 -12.03 1.09
C ALA A 185 11.15 -11.67 0.54
N VAL A 186 11.25 -11.58 -0.78
CA VAL A 186 12.47 -11.12 -1.45
C VAL A 186 12.11 -10.04 -2.46
N LEU A 187 12.91 -8.98 -2.43
CA LEU A 187 12.92 -7.96 -3.45
C LEU A 187 14.07 -8.25 -4.40
N VAL A 188 13.77 -8.51 -5.67
CA VAL A 188 14.76 -8.76 -6.73
C VAL A 188 14.72 -7.59 -7.71
N VAL A 189 15.87 -7.04 -8.05
CA VAL A 189 16.04 -5.97 -9.04
C VAL A 189 17.03 -6.46 -10.10
N LEU A 190 16.62 -6.43 -11.37
CA LEU A 190 17.49 -6.76 -12.49
C LEU A 190 18.02 -5.48 -13.13
N LEU A 191 19.30 -5.49 -13.51
CA LEU A 191 20.01 -4.31 -14.00
C LEU A 191 20.80 -4.65 -15.28
N VAL A 192 21.00 -3.67 -16.17
CA VAL A 192 21.68 -3.87 -17.48
C VAL A 192 23.20 -3.62 -17.46
N GLU A 193 23.73 -2.99 -16.42
CA GLU A 193 25.14 -2.60 -16.32
C GLU A 193 25.60 -2.63 -14.87
N PRO A 194 26.94 -2.61 -14.61
CA PRO A 194 27.46 -2.35 -13.27
C PRO A 194 26.78 -1.12 -12.66
N TYR A 195 26.37 -1.25 -11.42
CA TYR A 195 25.55 -0.24 -10.74
C TYR A 195 26.17 0.17 -9.41
N ALA A 196 25.77 1.34 -8.93
CA ALA A 196 26.13 1.78 -7.59
C ALA A 196 25.38 0.94 -6.55
N VAL A 197 26.02 -0.11 -6.05
CA VAL A 197 25.43 -1.10 -5.11
C VAL A 197 24.77 -0.42 -3.92
N ASP A 198 25.44 0.56 -3.30
CA ASP A 198 24.89 1.25 -2.12
C ASP A 198 23.63 2.06 -2.44
N PHE A 199 23.53 2.63 -3.63
CA PHE A 199 22.34 3.35 -4.07
C PHE A 199 21.15 2.39 -4.25
N VAL A 200 21.36 1.28 -4.97
CA VAL A 200 20.31 0.27 -5.18
C VAL A 200 19.89 -0.36 -3.85
N ARG A 201 20.86 -0.71 -2.99
CA ARG A 201 20.62 -1.21 -1.62
C ARG A 201 19.79 -0.23 -0.80
N HIS A 202 20.12 1.07 -0.83
CA HIS A 202 19.36 2.08 -0.10
C HIS A 202 17.91 2.17 -0.58
N ARG A 203 17.69 2.22 -1.91
CA ARG A 203 16.35 2.25 -2.51
C ARG A 203 15.55 0.98 -2.24
N ALA A 204 16.17 -0.19 -2.39
CA ALA A 204 15.58 -1.48 -2.10
C ALA A 204 15.13 -1.57 -0.63
N ARG A 205 15.94 -1.06 0.32
CA ARG A 205 15.56 -1.01 1.74
C ARG A 205 14.39 -0.08 2.03
N GLN A 206 14.33 1.08 1.37
CA GLN A 206 13.17 1.98 1.47
C GLN A 206 11.90 1.28 1.00
N VAL A 207 11.93 0.67 -0.19
CA VAL A 207 10.80 -0.06 -0.75
C VAL A 207 10.42 -1.26 0.14
N ALA A 208 11.39 -2.05 0.60
CA ALA A 208 11.12 -3.21 1.46
C ALA A 208 10.40 -2.82 2.77
N ARG A 209 10.68 -1.65 3.35
CA ARG A 209 9.95 -1.13 4.53
C ARG A 209 8.49 -0.85 4.21
N GLU A 210 8.21 -0.22 3.08
CA GLU A 210 6.83 0.04 2.62
C GLU A 210 6.09 -1.27 2.33
N LEU A 211 6.75 -2.20 1.64
CA LEU A 211 6.18 -3.50 1.31
C LEU A 211 5.90 -4.36 2.54
N ALA A 212 6.73 -4.25 3.60
CA ALA A 212 6.50 -4.97 4.86
C ALA A 212 5.17 -4.58 5.54
N ASN A 213 4.66 -3.37 5.30
CA ASN A 213 3.36 -2.93 5.79
C ASN A 213 2.18 -3.47 4.94
N LEU A 214 2.43 -3.78 3.67
CA LEU A 214 1.41 -4.23 2.71
C LEU A 214 1.28 -5.75 2.65
N LEU A 215 2.39 -6.48 2.80
CA LEU A 215 2.42 -7.94 2.71
C LEU A 215 1.45 -8.67 3.65
N PRO A 216 1.23 -8.24 4.92
CA PRO A 216 0.24 -8.86 5.81
C PRO A 216 -1.21 -8.69 5.35
N LEU A 217 -1.48 -7.74 4.45
CA LEU A 217 -2.81 -7.46 3.92
C LEU A 217 -3.14 -8.32 2.69
N LEU A 218 -2.12 -8.92 2.06
CA LEU A 218 -2.31 -10.03 1.14
C LEU A 218 -2.61 -11.28 1.99
N GLU A 219 -3.69 -12.01 1.65
CA GLU A 219 -4.23 -13.13 2.42
C GLU A 219 -3.15 -13.89 3.22
N PRO A 220 -3.35 -14.10 4.54
CA PRO A 220 -2.43 -14.93 5.29
C PRO A 220 -2.47 -16.34 4.69
N ASP A 221 -1.30 -16.87 4.38
CA ASP A 221 -1.16 -18.30 4.17
C ASP A 221 -1.70 -19.00 5.45
N PRO A 222 -2.78 -19.81 5.36
CA PRO A 222 -3.37 -20.47 6.53
C PRO A 222 -2.39 -21.44 7.21
N GLU A 223 -1.30 -21.83 6.54
CA GLU A 223 -0.26 -22.71 7.07
C GLU A 223 1.01 -21.97 7.50
N ALA A 224 1.12 -20.66 7.27
CA ALA A 224 2.30 -19.93 7.72
C ALA A 224 2.34 -19.93 9.26
N PRO A 225 3.38 -20.50 9.90
CA PRO A 225 3.54 -20.36 11.34
C PRO A 225 3.53 -18.87 11.66
N ALA A 226 2.80 -18.47 12.71
CA ALA A 226 2.67 -17.08 13.11
C ALA A 226 4.07 -16.49 13.39
N ALA A 227 4.71 -15.97 12.36
CA ALA A 227 6.00 -15.33 12.45
C ALA A 227 5.73 -13.93 13.02
N ILE A 228 5.50 -13.88 14.34
CA ILE A 228 5.58 -12.65 15.10
C ILE A 228 7.06 -12.30 15.15
N ARG A 229 7.49 -11.70 14.06
CA ARG A 229 8.81 -11.14 13.90
C ARG A 229 8.48 -9.71 13.54
N ARG A 230 8.18 -8.92 14.59
CA ARG A 230 7.90 -7.48 14.45
C ARG A 230 9.16 -6.82 13.90
N PRO A 231 9.05 -5.77 13.06
CA PRO A 231 10.21 -4.96 12.71
C PRO A 231 10.90 -4.49 14.01
N PRO A 232 12.23 -4.57 14.13
CA PRO A 232 12.92 -4.01 15.27
C PRO A 232 12.59 -2.53 15.33
N SER A 233 12.15 -2.07 16.50
CA SER A 233 12.03 -0.64 16.77
C SER A 233 13.40 0.00 16.53
N PRO A 234 13.47 1.16 15.83
CA PRO A 234 14.72 1.88 15.70
C PRO A 234 15.26 2.26 17.10
N PRO A 235 16.59 2.30 17.28
CA PRO A 235 17.22 2.77 18.52
C PRO A 235 16.93 4.25 18.79
#